data_AF-A0A3D1B466-F1
#
_entry.id   AF-A0A3D1B466-F1
#
_cell.length_a   1.000
_cell.length_b   1.000
_cell.length_c   1.000
_cell.angle_alpha   90.00
_cell.angle_beta   90.00
_cell.angle_gamma   90.00
#
_symmetry.space_group_name_H-M   'P 1'
#
loop_
_entity.id
_entity.type
_entity.pdbx_description
1 polymer ?
#
loop_
_entity_poly.entity_id
_entity_poly.type
_entity_poly.pdbx_seq_one_letter_code
_entity_poly.pdbx_strand_id
1 'polypeptide(L)'
;MTDKKIKIESFYKKYFGSNKEVVELPLKALRGLKKEGVSIEQFLDYLCQKQGLLLHGSIHQAKNGKLTSKSNKIFASNKSAIAIMRSLYSNADVNLQYSYFIDDRNPLTLKIHTPANGKFTKKDSGFVYIVKSEGFKNEPKGSWQFVKETEEIDFIAVVETENDDFTYSVEIFNDFD
;
A
#
# COMPACT_ATOMS: atom_id res chain seq x y z
N MET A 1 -4.17 26.89 -0.47
CA MET A 1 -3.55 25.61 -0.85
C MET A 1 -2.68 25.19 0.32
N THR A 2 -2.93 24.05 0.97
CA THR A 2 -2.31 23.68 2.26
C THR A 2 -0.80 23.39 2.12
N ASP A 3 0.02 23.88 3.05
CA ASP A 3 1.50 23.73 3.07
C ASP A 3 1.97 22.28 2.85
N LYS A 4 1.23 21.29 3.38
CA LYS A 4 1.53 19.86 3.20
C LYS A 4 1.51 19.42 1.74
N LYS A 5 0.61 19.98 0.92
CA LYS A 5 0.51 19.64 -0.50
C LYS A 5 1.73 20.13 -1.29
N ILE A 6 2.22 21.33 -0.98
CA ILE A 6 3.43 21.89 -1.60
C ILE A 6 4.64 21.02 -1.25
N LYS A 7 4.75 20.58 0.01
CA LYS A 7 5.81 19.66 0.46
C LYS A 7 5.78 18.32 -0.27
N ILE A 8 4.60 17.71 -0.39
CA ILE A 8 4.39 16.48 -1.16
C ILE A 8 4.77 16.66 -2.63
N GLU A 9 4.33 17.74 -3.28
CA GLU A 9 4.64 18.03 -4.69
C GLU A 9 6.15 18.25 -4.90
N SER A 10 6.81 18.96 -3.99
CA SER A 10 8.26 19.16 -4.01
C SER A 10 9.00 17.83 -3.85
N PHE A 11 8.59 17.00 -2.88
CA PHE A 11 9.16 15.67 -2.68
C PHE A 11 8.96 14.79 -3.91
N TYR A 12 7.76 14.76 -4.48
CA TYR A 12 7.46 14.04 -5.70
C TYR A 12 8.40 14.47 -6.85
N LYS A 13 8.48 15.76 -7.15
CA LYS A 13 9.35 16.29 -8.22
C LYS A 13 10.82 15.93 -8.03
N LYS A 14 11.31 15.95 -6.79
CA LYS A 14 12.70 15.60 -6.46
C LYS A 14 13.05 14.16 -6.85
N TYR A 15 12.14 13.22 -6.64
CA TYR A 15 12.41 11.79 -6.85
C TYR A 15 11.92 11.28 -8.21
N PHE A 16 10.71 11.65 -8.61
CA PHE A 16 10.07 11.24 -9.85
C PHE A 16 10.42 12.12 -11.05
N GLY A 17 11.07 13.28 -10.84
CA GLY A 17 11.63 14.09 -11.91
C GLY A 17 13.00 13.63 -12.40
N SER A 18 13.56 12.56 -11.83
CA SER A 18 14.83 11.97 -12.25
C SER A 18 14.61 10.92 -13.33
N ASN A 19 15.54 10.78 -14.30
CA ASN A 19 15.50 9.76 -15.36
C ASN A 19 15.82 8.33 -14.86
N LYS A 20 15.49 8.01 -13.60
CA LYS A 20 15.67 6.67 -13.07
C LYS A 20 14.58 5.74 -13.63
N GLU A 21 14.98 4.51 -13.93
CA GLU A 21 14.06 3.46 -14.37
C GLU A 21 13.07 3.07 -13.25
N VAL A 22 13.57 2.98 -12.01
CA VAL A 22 12.76 2.73 -10.81
C VAL A 22 13.19 3.70 -9.70
N VAL A 23 12.21 4.33 -9.06
CA VAL A 23 12.43 5.23 -7.92
C VAL A 23 12.36 4.44 -6.61
N GLU A 24 13.47 4.39 -5.88
CA GLU A 24 13.51 3.80 -4.54
C GLU A 24 13.37 4.88 -3.46
N LEU A 25 12.40 4.68 -2.57
CA LEU A 25 12.12 5.54 -1.42
C LEU A 25 12.29 4.74 -0.13
N PRO A 26 13.54 4.54 0.33
CA PRO A 26 13.79 3.88 1.61
C PRO A 26 13.34 4.74 2.79
N LEU A 27 13.14 4.15 3.97
CA LEU A 27 12.70 4.87 5.18
C LEU A 27 13.54 6.12 5.45
N LYS A 28 14.86 6.04 5.23
CA LYS A 28 15.79 7.17 5.39
C LYS A 28 15.44 8.36 4.48
N ALA A 29 15.02 8.10 3.23
CA ALA A 29 14.61 9.14 2.30
C ALA A 29 13.28 9.80 2.73
N LEU A 30 12.39 9.03 3.35
CA LEU A 30 11.07 9.47 3.80
C LEU A 30 11.09 10.25 5.12
N ARG A 31 12.16 10.14 5.93
CA ARG A 31 12.29 10.84 7.23
C ARG A 31 12.10 12.36 7.12
N GLY A 32 12.59 12.97 6.06
CA GLY A 32 12.43 14.42 5.84
C GLY A 32 10.95 14.80 5.71
N LEU A 33 10.22 14.04 4.91
CA LEU A 33 8.78 14.24 4.68
C LEU A 33 7.98 14.05 5.98
N LYS A 34 8.29 13.00 6.75
CA LYS A 34 7.67 12.75 8.07
C LYS A 34 7.91 13.89 9.06
N LYS A 35 9.16 14.39 9.17
CA LYS A 35 9.51 15.53 10.04
C LYS A 35 8.75 16.80 9.68
N GLU A 36 8.40 16.96 8.42
CA GLU A 36 7.61 18.10 7.94
C GLU A 36 6.09 17.94 8.18
N GLY A 37 5.68 16.86 8.86
CA GLY A 37 4.30 16.59 9.25
C GLY A 37 3.46 15.92 8.16
N VAL A 38 4.09 15.32 7.15
CA VAL A 38 3.43 14.59 6.06
C VAL A 38 3.59 13.08 6.31
N SER A 39 2.47 12.36 6.44
CA SER A 39 2.50 10.90 6.58
C SER A 39 2.74 10.21 5.24
N ILE A 40 3.20 8.95 5.28
CA ILE A 40 3.36 8.13 4.07
C ILE A 40 2.02 7.90 3.38
N GLU A 41 0.96 7.68 4.17
CA GLU A 41 -0.39 7.58 3.65
C GLU A 41 -0.81 8.80 2.81
N GLN A 42 -0.54 10.03 3.31
CA GLN A 42 -0.81 11.26 2.58
C GLN A 42 -0.02 11.37 1.27
N PHE A 43 1.23 10.92 1.28
CA PHE A 43 2.07 10.89 0.09
C PHE A 43 1.54 9.90 -0.95
N LEU A 44 1.20 8.68 -0.54
CA LEU A 44 0.65 7.65 -1.41
C LEU A 44 -0.74 8.03 -1.96
N ASP A 45 -1.57 8.70 -1.15
CA ASP A 45 -2.87 9.22 -1.59
C ASP A 45 -2.71 10.28 -2.67
N TYR A 46 -1.72 11.15 -2.53
CA TYR A 46 -1.37 12.12 -3.56
C TYR A 46 -1.01 11.42 -4.88
N LEU A 47 -0.23 10.34 -4.85
CA LEU A 47 0.13 9.59 -6.06
C LEU A 47 -1.11 8.98 -6.74
N CYS A 48 -2.01 8.37 -5.96
CA CYS A 48 -3.24 7.79 -6.51
C CYS A 48 -4.15 8.86 -7.12
N GLN A 49 -4.40 9.95 -6.37
CA GLN A 49 -5.38 10.97 -6.75
C GLN A 49 -4.88 11.92 -7.85
N LYS A 50 -3.59 12.25 -7.86
CA LYS A 50 -3.02 13.24 -8.80
C LYS A 50 -2.35 12.61 -10.00
N GLN A 51 -1.79 11.41 -9.86
CA GLN A 51 -1.05 10.74 -10.93
C GLN A 51 -1.81 9.52 -11.49
N GLY A 52 -2.94 9.13 -10.91
CA GLY A 52 -3.73 7.98 -11.39
C GLY A 52 -3.01 6.64 -11.25
N LEU A 53 -2.06 6.57 -10.30
CA LEU A 53 -1.25 5.38 -10.02
C LEU A 53 -1.98 4.44 -9.06
N LEU A 54 -1.53 3.18 -9.04
CA LEU A 54 -2.03 2.16 -8.10
C LEU A 54 -0.90 1.64 -7.22
N LEU A 55 -1.28 1.06 -6.09
CA LEU A 55 -0.38 0.63 -5.02
C LEU A 55 -0.51 -0.88 -4.77
N HIS A 56 0.62 -1.58 -4.74
CA HIS A 56 0.71 -2.98 -4.35
C HIS A 56 1.51 -3.09 -3.06
N GLY A 57 0.89 -3.50 -1.96
CA GLY A 57 1.59 -3.77 -0.70
C GLY A 57 2.10 -5.21 -0.61
N SER A 58 3.34 -5.38 -0.15
CA SER A 58 3.92 -6.70 0.13
C SER A 58 4.98 -6.66 1.22
N ILE A 59 5.00 -7.71 2.05
CA ILE A 59 6.02 -7.96 3.09
C ILE A 59 7.36 -8.45 2.52
N HIS A 60 7.43 -8.65 1.20
CA HIS A 60 8.58 -9.17 0.47
C HIS A 60 9.09 -8.12 -0.50
N GLN A 61 10.42 -8.00 -0.57
CA GLN A 61 11.08 -7.19 -1.57
C GLN A 61 10.97 -7.86 -2.95
N ALA A 62 10.44 -7.14 -3.93
CA ALA A 62 10.40 -7.53 -5.31
C ALA A 62 11.79 -7.36 -5.93
N LYS A 63 12.12 -8.17 -6.93
CA LYS A 63 13.42 -8.16 -7.59
C LYS A 63 13.29 -7.56 -8.99
N ASN A 64 14.36 -6.91 -9.45
CA ASN A 64 14.52 -6.47 -10.84
C ASN A 64 13.42 -5.52 -11.35
N GLY A 65 12.82 -4.69 -10.49
CA GLY A 65 11.80 -3.73 -10.94
C GLY A 65 10.43 -4.33 -11.27
N LYS A 66 10.20 -5.62 -10.93
CA LYS A 66 8.99 -6.35 -11.34
C LYS A 66 8.26 -7.02 -10.20
N LEU A 67 6.93 -6.96 -10.25
CA LEU A 67 6.02 -7.75 -9.43
C LEU A 67 5.65 -9.02 -10.17
N THR A 68 5.74 -10.17 -9.51
CA THR A 68 5.37 -11.47 -10.09
C THR A 68 4.28 -12.14 -9.27
N SER A 69 3.42 -12.91 -9.94
CA SER A 69 2.33 -13.67 -9.32
C SER A 69 2.27 -15.09 -9.86
N LYS A 70 2.14 -16.07 -8.96
CA LYS A 70 1.92 -17.48 -9.32
C LYS A 70 0.48 -17.79 -9.75
N SER A 71 -0.44 -16.87 -9.52
CA SER A 71 -1.88 -17.04 -9.77
C SER A 71 -2.35 -16.35 -11.05
N ASN A 72 -1.42 -15.84 -11.86
CA ASN A 72 -1.67 -15.05 -13.07
C ASN A 72 -2.57 -13.83 -12.80
N LYS A 73 -2.53 -13.33 -11.56
CA LYS A 73 -3.27 -12.16 -11.10
C LYS A 73 -2.40 -11.29 -10.24
N ILE A 74 -2.28 -10.02 -10.60
CA ILE A 74 -1.64 -9.00 -9.77
C ILE A 74 -2.72 -8.05 -9.26
N PHE A 75 -2.69 -7.85 -7.95
CA PHE A 75 -3.63 -7.00 -7.24
C PHE A 75 -3.01 -5.65 -6.92
N ALA A 76 -3.78 -4.58 -7.02
CA ALA A 76 -3.36 -3.25 -6.57
C ALA A 76 -4.54 -2.51 -5.94
N SER A 77 -4.28 -1.37 -5.34
CA SER A 77 -5.27 -0.54 -4.66
C SER A 77 -5.01 0.93 -4.92
N ASN A 78 -6.07 1.73 -4.97
CA ASN A 78 -5.99 3.19 -4.94
C ASN A 78 -6.21 3.75 -3.52
N LYS A 79 -6.18 2.87 -2.51
CA LYS A 79 -6.30 3.21 -1.08
C LYS A 79 -4.98 2.94 -0.38
N SER A 80 -4.33 4.02 0.06
CA SER A 80 -2.99 3.96 0.67
C SER A 80 -2.96 3.15 1.96
N ALA A 81 -3.96 3.31 2.84
CA ALA A 81 -4.09 2.51 4.05
C ALA A 81 -4.09 1.00 3.76
N ILE A 82 -4.78 0.56 2.70
CA ILE A 82 -4.81 -0.85 2.30
C ILE A 82 -3.44 -1.31 1.82
N ALA A 83 -2.73 -0.50 1.04
CA ALA A 83 -1.41 -0.86 0.54
C ALA A 83 -0.38 -0.93 1.68
N ILE A 84 -0.36 0.04 2.61
CA ILE A 84 0.50 0.05 3.80
C ILE A 84 0.17 -1.14 4.70
N MET A 85 -1.11 -1.45 4.89
CA MET A 85 -1.48 -2.66 5.62
C MET A 85 -0.93 -3.91 4.93
N ARG A 86 -1.13 -4.08 3.61
CA ARG A 86 -0.63 -5.25 2.88
C ARG A 86 0.89 -5.34 2.82
N SER A 87 1.61 -4.23 3.05
CA SER A 87 3.06 -4.26 3.16
C SER A 87 3.55 -4.72 4.53
N LEU A 88 2.77 -4.57 5.59
CA LEU A 88 3.11 -5.00 6.95
C LEU A 88 2.52 -6.35 7.34
N TYR A 89 1.37 -6.69 6.75
CA TYR A 89 0.57 -7.87 7.07
C TYR A 89 0.41 -8.76 5.84
N SER A 90 0.78 -10.03 5.97
CA SER A 90 0.59 -11.05 4.94
C SER A 90 -0.22 -12.22 5.45
N ASN A 91 -1.06 -12.72 4.56
CA ASN A 91 -2.10 -13.69 4.84
C ASN A 91 -2.04 -14.80 3.78
N ALA A 92 -1.59 -15.98 4.17
CA ALA A 92 -1.93 -17.20 3.45
C ALA A 92 -3.15 -17.81 4.16
N ASP A 93 -4.27 -17.95 3.45
CA ASP A 93 -5.52 -18.54 3.94
C ASP A 93 -6.17 -17.82 5.15
N VAL A 94 -6.03 -16.48 5.26
CA VAL A 94 -6.63 -15.64 6.33
C VAL A 94 -7.55 -14.60 5.70
N ASN A 95 -8.82 -14.55 6.12
CA ASN A 95 -9.81 -13.58 5.63
C ASN A 95 -9.62 -12.22 6.33
N LEU A 96 -9.31 -11.17 5.57
CA LEU A 96 -9.32 -9.80 6.06
C LEU A 96 -10.72 -9.22 5.83
N GLN A 97 -11.46 -8.96 6.91
CA GLN A 97 -12.74 -8.26 6.83
C GLN A 97 -12.53 -6.77 7.10
N TYR A 98 -13.18 -5.95 6.26
CA TYR A 98 -13.11 -4.49 6.33
C TYR A 98 -14.51 -3.92 6.49
N SER A 99 -14.75 -3.17 7.56
CA SER A 99 -15.94 -2.32 7.63
C SER A 99 -15.66 -1.06 6.81
N TYR A 100 -16.34 -0.91 5.65
CA TYR A 100 -16.04 0.10 4.63
C TYR A 100 -16.58 1.51 4.91
N PHE A 101 -17.11 1.78 6.11
CA PHE A 101 -17.67 3.07 6.48
C PHE A 101 -16.85 3.71 7.61
N ILE A 102 -16.30 4.89 7.34
CA ILE A 102 -15.54 5.71 8.28
C ILE A 102 -16.43 6.89 8.67
N ASP A 103 -16.70 7.06 9.96
CA ASP A 103 -17.05 8.35 10.56
C ASP A 103 -16.29 8.52 11.88
N ASP A 104 -16.22 9.74 12.41
CA ASP A 104 -15.47 10.07 13.63
C ASP A 104 -15.95 9.31 14.89
N ARG A 105 -17.07 8.58 14.80
CA ARG A 105 -17.62 7.76 15.89
C ARG A 105 -17.20 6.30 15.78
N ASN A 106 -16.68 5.86 14.63
CA ASN A 106 -16.26 4.49 14.35
C ASN A 106 -14.90 4.50 13.61
N PRO A 107 -13.77 4.60 14.34
CA PRO A 107 -12.46 4.56 13.70
C PRO A 107 -12.29 3.23 12.94
N LEU A 108 -11.59 3.27 11.81
CA LEU A 108 -11.33 2.08 11.01
C LEU A 108 -10.44 1.13 11.82
N THR A 109 -11.02 0.02 12.28
CA THR A 109 -10.31 -1.08 12.93
C THR A 109 -10.11 -2.20 11.93
N LEU A 110 -8.84 -2.58 11.71
CA LEU A 110 -8.50 -3.77 10.95
C LEU A 110 -8.77 -5.01 11.80
N LYS A 111 -9.71 -5.85 11.36
CA LYS A 111 -10.00 -7.14 11.98
C LYS A 111 -9.34 -8.26 11.18
N ILE A 112 -8.45 -8.99 11.82
CA ILE A 112 -7.71 -10.10 11.21
C ILE A 112 -8.26 -11.40 11.79
N HIS A 113 -8.96 -12.18 10.96
CA HIS A 113 -9.54 -13.47 11.34
C HIS A 113 -8.63 -14.61 10.90
N THR A 114 -7.96 -15.26 11.85
CA THR A 114 -7.02 -16.36 11.58
C THR A 114 -7.70 -17.72 11.78
N PRO A 115 -8.02 -18.48 10.70
CA PRO A 115 -8.52 -19.84 10.83
C PRO A 115 -7.41 -20.80 11.32
N ALA A 116 -7.77 -22.03 11.70
CA ALA A 116 -6.86 -22.99 12.34
C ALA A 116 -5.64 -23.36 11.49
N ASN A 117 -5.75 -23.26 10.16
CA ASN A 117 -4.67 -23.48 9.19
C ASN A 117 -4.08 -22.17 8.65
N GLY A 118 -4.61 -21.01 9.06
CA GLY A 118 -4.19 -19.71 8.59
C GLY A 118 -2.81 -19.34 9.12
N LYS A 119 -1.91 -18.96 8.22
CA LYS A 119 -0.61 -18.41 8.61
C LYS A 119 -0.64 -16.90 8.48
N PHE A 120 -0.83 -16.23 9.61
CA PHE A 120 -0.67 -14.79 9.72
C PHE A 120 0.80 -14.42 9.89
N THR A 121 1.26 -13.41 9.15
CA THR A 121 2.61 -12.85 9.33
C THR A 121 2.53 -11.34 9.39
N LYS A 122 2.97 -10.79 10.53
CA LYS A 122 3.25 -9.37 10.70
C LYS A 122 4.75 -9.12 10.55
N LYS A 123 5.12 -8.02 9.90
CA LYS A 123 6.49 -7.50 9.86
C LYS A 123 6.55 -6.06 10.33
N ASP A 124 7.70 -5.66 10.86
CA ASP A 124 7.96 -4.28 11.29
C ASP A 124 8.19 -3.32 10.12
N SER A 125 8.53 -3.86 8.96
CA SER A 125 8.68 -3.12 7.72
C SER A 125 8.29 -3.94 6.51
N GLY A 126 7.97 -3.24 5.43
CA GLY A 126 7.63 -3.82 4.14
C GLY A 126 7.67 -2.81 3.03
N PHE A 127 7.03 -3.14 1.90
CA PHE A 127 7.16 -2.40 0.66
C PHE A 127 5.80 -2.13 0.02
N VAL A 128 5.60 -0.89 -0.40
CA VAL A 128 4.52 -0.49 -1.32
C VAL A 128 5.12 -0.19 -2.67
N TYR A 129 4.73 -0.97 -3.68
CA TYR A 129 5.13 -0.80 -5.07
C TYR A 129 4.10 0.05 -5.79
N ILE A 130 4.59 1.05 -6.52
CA ILE A 130 3.77 1.96 -7.28
C ILE A 130 3.78 1.50 -8.73
N VAL A 131 2.60 1.20 -9.25
CA VAL A 131 2.39 0.69 -10.60
C VAL A 131 1.48 1.62 -11.37
N LYS A 132 1.61 1.61 -12.70
CA LYS A 132 0.66 2.34 -13.54
C LYS A 132 -0.66 1.58 -13.62
N SER A 133 -1.75 2.30 -13.81
CA SER A 133 -3.11 1.74 -13.77
C SER A 133 -3.54 1.01 -15.04
N GLU A 134 -2.77 1.09 -16.14
CA GLU A 134 -3.20 0.53 -17.42
C GLU A 134 -3.32 -0.99 -17.36
N GLY A 135 -4.48 -1.49 -17.82
CA GLY A 135 -4.83 -2.90 -17.85
C GLY A 135 -5.38 -3.47 -16.54
N PHE A 136 -5.44 -2.68 -15.47
CA PHE A 136 -6.14 -3.08 -14.24
C PHE A 136 -7.65 -2.87 -14.36
N LYS A 137 -8.42 -3.84 -13.86
CA LYS A 137 -9.89 -3.79 -13.76
C LYS A 137 -10.31 -3.62 -12.31
N ASN A 138 -11.38 -2.86 -12.08
CA ASN A 138 -11.99 -2.65 -10.77
C ASN A 138 -13.40 -3.22 -10.78
N GLU A 139 -13.51 -4.51 -10.49
CA GLU A 139 -14.77 -5.25 -10.56
C GLU A 139 -15.02 -5.97 -9.22
N PRO A 140 -16.15 -5.70 -8.53
CA PRO A 140 -17.19 -4.71 -8.90
C PRO A 140 -16.66 -3.27 -8.87
N LYS A 141 -17.25 -2.39 -9.68
CA LYS A 141 -16.90 -0.96 -9.70
C LYS A 141 -17.06 -0.35 -8.31
N GLY A 142 -16.07 0.41 -7.87
CA GLY A 142 -16.02 0.97 -6.52
C GLY A 142 -15.35 0.06 -5.49
N SER A 143 -14.89 -1.13 -5.90
CA SER A 143 -13.97 -1.92 -5.09
C SER A 143 -12.69 -1.13 -4.83
N TRP A 144 -12.06 -1.39 -3.70
CA TRP A 144 -10.71 -0.92 -3.40
C TRP A 144 -9.65 -1.74 -4.16
N GLN A 145 -10.02 -2.94 -4.60
CA GLN A 145 -9.14 -3.88 -5.26
C GLN A 145 -9.20 -3.72 -6.77
N PHE A 146 -8.03 -3.58 -7.36
CA PHE A 146 -7.80 -3.58 -8.79
C PHE A 146 -7.07 -4.87 -9.15
N VAL A 147 -7.45 -5.50 -10.26
CA VAL A 147 -6.87 -6.78 -10.70
C VAL A 147 -6.39 -6.65 -12.14
N LYS A 148 -5.16 -7.11 -12.40
CA LYS A 148 -4.64 -7.31 -13.75
C LYS A 148 -4.28 -8.78 -13.91
N GLU A 149 -4.85 -9.42 -14.93
CA GLU A 149 -4.61 -10.83 -15.25
C GLU A 149 -3.30 -10.95 -16.03
N THR A 150 -2.21 -11.15 -15.30
CA THR A 150 -0.85 -11.28 -15.82
C THR A 150 0.02 -11.95 -14.76
N GLU A 151 1.09 -12.59 -15.20
CA GLU A 151 2.11 -13.18 -14.32
C GLU A 151 3.08 -12.12 -13.80
N GLU A 152 3.27 -11.03 -14.54
CA GLU A 152 4.30 -10.03 -14.26
C GLU A 152 3.86 -8.62 -14.67
N ILE A 153 4.29 -7.60 -13.90
CA ILE A 153 4.26 -6.18 -14.28
C ILE A 153 5.48 -5.42 -13.74
N ASP A 154 5.86 -4.35 -14.43
CA ASP A 154 6.84 -3.39 -13.94
C ASP A 154 6.22 -2.45 -12.89
N PHE A 155 7.01 -2.08 -11.89
CA PHE A 155 6.71 -0.98 -10.99
C PHE A 155 7.64 0.19 -11.23
N ILE A 156 7.13 1.41 -11.10
CA ILE A 156 7.90 2.64 -11.36
C ILE A 156 8.58 3.17 -10.10
N ALA A 157 8.11 2.74 -8.93
CA ALA A 157 8.70 3.11 -7.66
C ALA A 157 8.39 2.09 -6.56
N VAL A 158 9.23 2.08 -5.54
CA VAL A 158 9.05 1.31 -4.31
C VAL A 158 9.22 2.23 -3.11
N VAL A 159 8.28 2.13 -2.17
CA VAL A 159 8.24 2.88 -0.92
C VAL A 159 8.39 1.90 0.23
N GLU A 160 9.42 2.05 1.04
CA GLU A 160 9.50 1.31 2.30
C GLU A 160 8.50 1.88 3.31
N THR A 161 7.82 1.00 4.02
CA THR A 161 6.86 1.34 5.07
C THR A 161 7.27 0.67 6.37
N GLU A 162 6.97 1.30 7.50
CA GLU A 162 7.17 0.73 8.85
C GLU A 162 5.87 0.72 9.65
N ASN A 163 5.83 0.03 10.80
CA ASN A 163 4.63 -0.09 11.64
C ASN A 163 3.93 1.25 11.90
N ASP A 164 4.70 2.30 12.18
CA ASP A 164 4.19 3.64 12.50
C ASP A 164 3.48 4.33 11.32
N ASP A 165 3.64 3.81 10.10
CA ASP A 165 2.93 4.31 8.92
C ASP A 165 1.47 3.85 8.87
N PHE A 166 1.11 2.82 9.64
CA PHE A 166 -0.26 2.31 9.75
C PHE A 166 -0.88 2.73 11.09
N THR A 167 -1.63 3.82 11.09
CA THR A 167 -2.15 4.46 12.32
C THR A 167 -3.50 3.90 12.80
N TYR A 168 -4.04 2.93 12.09
CA TYR A 168 -5.35 2.32 12.38
C TYR A 168 -5.22 1.20 13.40
N SER A 169 -6.24 1.06 14.25
CA SER A 169 -6.29 -0.02 15.25
C SER A 169 -6.33 -1.39 14.56
N VAL A 170 -5.64 -2.37 15.14
CA VAL A 170 -5.62 -3.75 14.65
C VAL A 170 -6.11 -4.67 15.75
N GLU A 171 -7.17 -5.42 15.46
CA GLU A 171 -7.70 -6.48 16.30
C GLU A 171 -7.45 -7.82 15.62
N ILE A 172 -6.84 -8.75 16.35
CA ILE A 172 -6.57 -10.10 15.85
C ILE A 172 -7.54 -11.04 16.56
N PHE A 173 -8.41 -11.68 15.78
CA PHE A 173 -9.35 -12.68 16.26
C PHE A 173 -8.83 -14.05 15.87
N ASN A 174 -8.64 -14.89 16.87
CA ASN A 174 -8.50 -16.32 16.65
C ASN A 174 -9.92 -16.86 16.60
N ASP A 175 -10.37 -17.40 15.46
CA ASP A 175 -11.77 -17.79 15.25
C ASP A 175 -12.23 -19.00 16.12
N PHE A 176 -11.45 -19.37 17.14
CA PHE A 176 -11.66 -20.49 18.05
C PHE A 176 -11.72 -20.09 19.54
N ASP A 177 -11.53 -18.82 19.89
CA ASP A 177 -11.69 -18.30 21.27
C ASP A 177 -13.10 -17.73 21.53
#